data_AF-A0A661B3R4-F1
#
_entry.id   AF-A0A661B3R4-F1
#
_cell.length_a   1.000
_cell.length_b   1.000
_cell.length_c   1.000
_cell.angle_alpha   90.00
_cell.angle_beta   90.00
_cell.angle_gamma   90.00
#
_symmetry.space_group_name_H-M   'P 1'
#
loop_
_entity.id
_entity.type
_entity.pdbx_description
1 polymer ?
#
loop_
_entity_poly.entity_id
_entity_poly.type
_entity_poly.pdbx_seq_one_letter_code
_entity_poly.pdbx_strand_id
1 'polypeptide(L)'
;MQGGQMKPGAYMLINVATGSELQVAEDLRKIDGISGVRVVTGLHDVICYVEAETIEALKEEIIEQLRKVPGIQRTITCIALNTY
;
A
#
# COMPACT_ATOMS: atom_id res chain seq x y z
N MET A 1 18.43 -7.70 23.08
CA MET A 1 17.08 -8.09 22.63
C MET A 1 17.18 -8.37 21.15
N GLN A 2 16.69 -9.53 20.71
CA GLN A 2 16.92 -10.10 19.38
C GLN A 2 16.42 -9.14 18.29
N GLY A 3 17.26 -8.87 17.30
CA GLY A 3 16.88 -8.12 16.11
C GLY A 3 15.85 -8.92 15.33
N GLY A 4 14.58 -8.50 15.43
CA GLY A 4 13.52 -9.02 14.58
C GLY A 4 13.91 -8.78 13.13
N GLN A 5 13.84 -9.83 12.31
CA GLN A 5 14.02 -9.73 10.88
C GLN A 5 13.05 -8.66 10.35
N MET A 6 13.59 -7.59 9.77
CA MET A 6 12.74 -6.55 9.18
C MET A 6 12.10 -7.08 7.91
N LYS A 7 10.78 -6.98 7.87
CA LYS A 7 9.98 -7.29 6.69
C LYS A 7 10.17 -6.20 5.64
N PRO A 8 10.42 -6.55 4.37
CA PRO A 8 10.35 -5.58 3.28
C PRO A 8 9.01 -4.86 3.28
N GLY A 9 9.05 -3.53 3.17
CA GLY A 9 7.85 -2.72 3.12
C GLY A 9 7.89 -1.64 2.04
N ALA A 10 6.73 -1.10 1.69
CA ALA A 10 6.61 -0.03 0.72
C ALA A 10 5.48 0.94 1.07
N TYR A 11 5.68 2.20 0.71
CA TYR A 11 4.60 3.19 0.67
C TYR A 11 3.98 3.20 -0.73
N MET A 12 2.67 3.09 -0.78
CA MET A 12 1.88 3.15 -2.00
C MET A 12 1.13 4.47 -2.00
N LEU A 13 1.43 5.31 -2.99
CA LEU A 13 0.76 6.58 -3.22
C LEU A 13 -0.21 6.38 -4.38
N ILE A 14 -1.50 6.59 -4.14
CA ILE A 14 -2.57 6.10 -5.01
C ILE A 14 -3.45 7.27 -5.42
N ASN A 15 -3.68 7.38 -6.73
CA ASN A 15 -4.72 8.23 -7.30
C ASN A 15 -5.93 7.37 -7.69
N VAL A 16 -7.11 7.86 -7.37
CA VAL A 16 -8.37 7.15 -7.58
C VAL A 16 -9.34 7.98 -8.42
N ALA A 17 -10.40 7.35 -8.89
CA ALA A 17 -11.50 8.06 -9.53
C ALA A 17 -12.19 8.98 -8.50
N THR A 18 -12.58 10.18 -8.93
CA THR A 18 -13.23 11.16 -8.06
C THR A 18 -14.42 10.56 -7.31
N GLY A 19 -14.45 10.73 -5.99
CA GLY A 19 -15.51 10.23 -5.11
C GLY A 19 -15.37 8.76 -4.70
N SER A 20 -14.32 8.06 -5.14
CA SER A 20 -14.05 6.66 -4.77
C SER A 20 -13.03 6.49 -3.63
N GLU A 21 -12.51 7.59 -3.08
CA GLU A 21 -11.39 7.62 -2.12
C GLU A 21 -11.68 6.78 -0.87
N LEU A 22 -12.89 6.94 -0.31
CA LEU A 22 -13.30 6.21 0.88
C LEU A 22 -13.52 4.72 0.60
N GLN A 23 -14.13 4.38 -0.53
CA GLN A 23 -14.39 2.99 -0.92
C GLN A 23 -13.08 2.25 -1.18
N VAL A 24 -12.17 2.85 -1.95
CA VAL A 24 -10.84 2.31 -2.20
C VAL A 24 -10.12 2.10 -0.86
N ALA A 25 -10.15 3.08 0.05
CA ALA A 25 -9.49 2.93 1.35
C ALA A 25 -10.08 1.82 2.23
N GLU A 26 -11.39 1.55 2.16
CA GLU A 26 -12.04 0.40 2.81
C GLU A 26 -11.62 -0.93 2.17
N ASP A 27 -11.54 -1.00 0.85
CA ASP A 27 -11.16 -2.23 0.15
C ASP A 27 -9.69 -2.57 0.33
N LEU A 28 -8.81 -1.57 0.34
CA LEU A 28 -7.39 -1.74 0.65
C LEU A 28 -7.17 -2.31 2.05
N ARG A 29 -7.94 -1.86 3.05
CA ARG A 29 -7.82 -2.37 4.43
C ARG A 29 -8.12 -3.86 4.58
N LYS A 30 -8.76 -4.48 3.58
CA LYS A 30 -9.07 -5.92 3.57
C LYS A 30 -7.96 -6.78 2.93
N ILE A 31 -6.94 -6.16 2.35
CA ILE A 31 -5.82 -6.86 1.73
C ILE A 31 -4.79 -7.19 2.82
N ASP A 32 -4.43 -8.47 2.91
CA ASP A 32 -3.40 -8.93 3.85
C ASP A 32 -2.04 -8.28 3.53
N GLY A 33 -1.33 -7.88 4.60
CA GLY A 33 -0.05 -7.18 4.48
C GLY A 33 -0.14 -5.66 4.33
N ILE A 34 -1.35 -5.09 4.30
CA ILE A 34 -1.54 -3.63 4.44
C ILE A 34 -1.60 -3.26 5.92
N SER A 35 -0.57 -2.56 6.42
CA SER A 35 -0.43 -2.17 7.83
C SER A 35 -1.04 -0.80 8.14
N GLY A 36 -1.40 -0.02 7.13
CA GLY A 36 -2.16 1.21 7.32
C GLY A 36 -2.62 1.84 6.00
N VAL A 37 -3.83 2.40 6.01
CA VAL A 37 -4.41 3.14 4.89
C VAL A 37 -4.91 4.49 5.40
N ARG A 38 -4.64 5.55 4.65
CA ARG A 38 -5.09 6.91 4.93
C ARG A 38 -5.58 7.56 3.64
N VAL A 39 -6.79 8.11 3.68
CA VAL A 39 -7.21 9.11 2.70
C VAL A 39 -6.51 10.42 3.07
N VAL A 40 -5.89 11.07 2.10
CA VAL A 40 -5.07 12.26 2.32
C VAL A 40 -5.46 13.37 1.36
N THR A 41 -5.13 14.60 1.73
CA THR A 41 -5.23 15.76 0.83
C THR A 41 -3.87 15.99 0.17
N GLY A 42 -3.81 16.08 -1.16
CA GLY A 42 -2.57 16.38 -1.87
C GLY A 42 -2.59 15.93 -3.33
N LEU A 43 -1.40 15.63 -3.87
CA LEU A 43 -1.25 15.07 -5.23
C LEU A 43 -1.80 13.64 -5.37
N HIS A 44 -2.03 12.98 -4.23
CA HIS A 44 -2.57 11.62 -4.14
C HIS A 44 -3.76 11.62 -3.19
N ASP A 45 -4.67 10.69 -3.43
CA ASP A 45 -5.94 10.61 -2.73
C ASP A 45 -5.86 9.62 -1.56
N VAL A 46 -5.07 8.55 -1.73
CA VAL A 46 -4.85 7.52 -0.72
C VAL A 46 -3.37 7.20 -0.59
N ILE A 47 -2.88 7.05 0.63
CA ILE A 47 -1.56 6.50 0.94
C ILE A 47 -1.75 5.27 1.81
N CYS A 48 -1.06 4.18 1.47
CA CYS A 48 -0.98 3.01 2.34
C CYS A 48 0.46 2.53 2.52
N TYR A 49 0.71 1.89 3.66
CA TYR A 49 1.95 1.18 3.93
C TYR A 49 1.69 -0.32 3.86
N VAL A 50 2.58 -1.04 3.19
CA VAL A 50 2.48 -2.47 2.96
C VAL A 50 3.76 -3.17 3.39
N GLU A 51 3.65 -4.37 3.94
CA GLU A 51 4.77 -5.20 4.39
C GLU A 51 4.54 -6.67 4.00
N ALA A 52 5.60 -7.38 3.64
CA ALA A 52 5.57 -8.80 3.32
C ALA A 52 6.82 -9.51 3.84
N GLU A 53 6.85 -10.84 3.83
CA GLU A 53 8.03 -11.61 4.26
C GLU A 53 9.22 -11.45 3.29
N THR A 54 8.95 -11.20 2.01
CA THR A 54 9.96 -11.03 0.95
C THR A 54 9.59 -9.90 -0.01
N ILE A 55 10.56 -9.41 -0.77
CA ILE A 55 10.33 -8.38 -1.81
C ILE A 55 9.44 -8.96 -2.93
N GLU A 56 9.60 -10.24 -3.24
CA GLU A 56 8.79 -10.96 -4.23
C GLU A 56 7.32 -11.00 -3.80
N ALA A 57 7.04 -11.39 -2.55
CA ALA A 57 5.68 -11.40 -2.00
C ALA A 57 5.07 -10.00 -1.98
N LEU A 58 5.88 -8.97 -1.64
CA LEU A 58 5.44 -7.57 -1.70
C LEU A 58 4.91 -7.20 -3.10
N LYS A 59 5.63 -7.63 -4.14
CA LYS A 59 5.32 -7.31 -5.53
C LYS A 59 4.12 -8.10 -6.05
N GLU A 60 4.18 -9.42 -5.95
CA GLU A 60 3.22 -10.32 -6.60
C GLU A 60 1.93 -10.48 -5.78
N GLU A 61 2.04 -10.54 -4.46
CA GLU A 61 0.89 -10.81 -3.60
C GLU A 61 0.16 -9.52 -3.23
N ILE A 62 0.89 -8.47 -2.85
CA ILE A 62 0.25 -7.26 -2.31
C ILE A 62 0.05 -6.19 -3.39
N ILE A 63 1.12 -5.78 -4.09
CA ILE A 63 1.05 -4.65 -5.04
C ILE A 63 0.13 -4.99 -6.24
N GLU A 64 0.18 -6.21 -6.77
CA GLU A 64 -0.70 -6.61 -7.87
C GLU A 64 -2.16 -6.73 -7.47
N GLN A 65 -2.46 -7.23 -6.26
CA GLN A 65 -3.83 -7.29 -5.75
C GLN A 65 -4.38 -5.88 -5.51
N LEU A 66 -3.57 -5.01 -4.91
CA LEU A 66 -3.90 -3.62 -4.67
C LEU A 66 -4.30 -2.92 -5.97
N ARG A 67 -3.50 -3.05 -7.03
CA ARG A 67 -3.78 -2.39 -8.33
C ARG A 67 -5.06 -2.88 -9.01
N LYS A 68 -5.62 -4.02 -8.59
CA LYS A 68 -6.91 -4.55 -9.11
C LYS A 68 -8.11 -3.97 -8.37
N VAL A 69 -7.91 -3.22 -7.28
CA VAL A 69 -9.01 -2.58 -6.55
C VAL A 69 -9.74 -1.58 -7.46
N PRO A 70 -11.06 -1.76 -7.68
CA PRO A 70 -11.84 -0.85 -8.50
C PRO A 70 -11.74 0.60 -8.02
N GLY A 71 -11.60 1.53 -8.96
CA GLY A 71 -11.45 2.95 -8.65
C GLY A 71 -10.00 3.43 -8.61
N ILE A 72 -9.01 2.54 -8.46
CA ILE A 72 -7.60 2.92 -8.60
C ILE A 72 -7.27 3.24 -10.06
N GLN A 73 -6.62 4.39 -10.28
CA GLN A 73 -6.23 4.86 -11.62
C GLN A 73 -4.72 4.88 -11.81
N ARG A 74 -3.97 5.26 -10.77
CA ARG A 74 -2.52 5.36 -10.83
C ARG A 74 -1.92 5.05 -9.46
N THR A 75 -0.75 4.41 -9.47
CA THR A 75 0.00 4.11 -8.25
C THR A 75 1.46 4.48 -8.43
N ILE A 76 2.07 5.04 -7.39
CA ILE A 76 3.52 5.12 -7.23
C ILE A 76 3.89 4.21 -6.06
N THR A 77 4.90 3.36 -6.26
CA THR A 77 5.41 2.43 -5.25
C THR A 77 6.77 2.91 -4.78
N CYS A 78 6.90 3.21 -3.50
CA CYS A 78 8.13 3.62 -2.85
C CYS A 78 8.59 2.51 -1.90
N ILE A 79 9.51 1.65 -2.34
CA ILE A 79 10.07 0.58 -1.50
C ILE A 79 10.92 1.21 -0.39
N ALA A 80 10.66 0.82 0.86
CA ALA A 80 11.44 1.23 2.01
C ALA A 80 12.77 0.46 2.06
N LEU A 81 13.88 1.19 2.11
CA LEU A 81 15.22 0.60 2.17
C LEU A 81 15.73 0.42 3.61
N ASN A 82 15.27 1.28 4.53
CA ASN A 82 15.68 1.30 5.93
C ASN A 82 14.50 1.74 6.82
N THR A 83 14.52 1.29 8.07
CA THR A 83 13.62 1.72 9.15
C THR A 83 14.49 2.15 10.33
N TYR A 84 14.06 3.20 11.03
CA TYR A 84 14.78 3.83 12.13
C TYR A 84 13.94 3.81 13.41
#